data_AF-A0AAW1TXL7-F1
#
_entry.id   AF-A0AAW1TXL7-F1
#
_cell.length_a   1.000
_cell.length_b   1.000
_cell.length_c   1.000
_cell.angle_alpha   90.00
_cell.angle_beta   90.00
_cell.angle_gamma   90.00
#
_symmetry.space_group_name_H-M   'P 1'
#
loop_
_entity.id
_entity.type
_entity.pdbx_description
1 polymer ?
#
loop_
_entity_poly.entity_id
_entity_poly.type
_entity_poly.pdbx_seq_one_letter_code
_entity_poly.pdbx_strand_id
1 'polypeptide(L)'
;MSQSQTDSNSDPATASGPAMPTSSEPGPSSGSSDRKRSHPVKQPSQRLKTSIQFDIANKTSLSELSHRFTPVNPPPEAPAPKSKSTYFEKLDVAVRMELDHGTQHIIDVQPDFRFPFQYFMYNVTEHDLTVKSHPFVSTFNLIAYEQILLNAYILIRDLHSREIVSQHAAKYKNTASKMDFLTKLFDCYVPADLEPILSAFAPTYDPQRRLQLYVPSFAGFEFELDLGRIISPSMICTPPPCKPNFLGGYFDANQRPHSHSNWLNSRFEKIFNPVIGRALLQRPTLAKVRLTPNEYDFTENVDPYEFLLCYSEDNLEKILELLTDVSSFFKEEAHAIKKLGQVLENSSRIVILYH
;
A
#
# COMPACT_ATOMS: atom_id res chain seq x y z
N MET A 1 -7.66 -73.18 45.30
CA MET A 1 -8.44 -71.96 45.01
C MET A 1 -8.36 -71.75 43.50
N SER A 2 -9.06 -72.56 42.70
CA SER A 2 -10.49 -72.48 42.33
C SER A 2 -10.74 -71.31 41.36
N GLN A 3 -10.63 -71.52 40.03
CA GLN A 3 -11.66 -71.85 39.01
C GLN A 3 -11.61 -70.68 37.99
N SER A 4 -11.25 -70.80 36.70
CA SER A 4 -11.82 -71.51 35.54
C SER A 4 -13.26 -71.11 35.18
N GLN A 5 -13.46 -70.74 33.91
CA GLN A 5 -14.68 -70.75 33.04
C GLN A 5 -14.94 -69.38 32.37
N THR A 6 -14.71 -69.21 31.06
CA THR A 6 -15.40 -69.69 29.82
C THR A 6 -16.59 -68.83 29.38
N ASP A 7 -16.44 -68.31 28.17
CA ASP A 7 -17.37 -68.32 27.02
C ASP A 7 -18.67 -67.49 26.99
N SER A 8 -18.79 -66.82 25.83
CA SER A 8 -19.89 -66.87 24.85
C SER A 8 -20.84 -65.66 24.67
N ASN A 9 -20.83 -65.18 23.42
CA ASN A 9 -21.94 -64.77 22.54
C ASN A 9 -23.05 -63.84 23.05
N SER A 10 -23.27 -62.73 22.33
CA SER A 10 -24.46 -62.56 21.45
C SER A 10 -24.55 -61.15 20.83
N ASP A 11 -24.53 -61.08 19.50
CA ASP A 11 -25.32 -60.13 18.68
C ASP A 11 -26.81 -60.56 18.75
N PRO A 12 -27.86 -59.71 18.51
CA PRO A 12 -27.96 -58.81 17.33
C PRO A 12 -28.85 -57.54 17.46
N ALA A 13 -28.99 -56.83 16.32
CA ALA A 13 -30.19 -56.14 15.80
C ALA A 13 -30.15 -54.60 15.59
N THR A 14 -29.88 -54.21 14.34
CA THR A 14 -30.71 -53.41 13.41
C THR A 14 -31.62 -52.27 13.91
N ALA A 15 -31.37 -51.04 13.42
CA ALA A 15 -32.36 -49.97 13.12
C ALA A 15 -31.65 -48.86 12.30
N SER A 16 -31.80 -48.78 10.97
CA SER A 16 -32.83 -48.03 10.20
C SER A 16 -32.66 -46.49 10.11
N GLY A 17 -31.99 -46.02 9.04
CA GLY A 17 -32.24 -44.79 8.22
C GLY A 17 -32.29 -43.38 8.88
N PRO A 18 -32.29 -42.26 8.11
CA PRO A 18 -32.59 -42.17 6.68
C PRO A 18 -31.65 -41.29 5.80
N ALA A 19 -31.71 -41.62 4.50
CA ALA A 19 -31.78 -40.78 3.29
C ALA A 19 -30.77 -39.64 3.04
N MET A 20 -29.91 -39.89 2.04
CA MET A 20 -29.25 -38.85 1.23
C MET A 20 -30.25 -38.16 0.29
N PRO A 21 -30.16 -36.83 0.10
CA PRO A 21 -30.87 -36.16 -0.98
C PRO A 21 -30.16 -36.34 -2.33
N THR A 22 -30.96 -36.75 -3.29
CA THR A 22 -30.67 -36.95 -4.70
C THR A 22 -30.33 -35.65 -5.42
N SER A 23 -29.31 -35.71 -6.27
CA SER A 23 -28.97 -34.76 -7.32
C SER A 23 -30.12 -34.63 -8.33
N SER A 24 -30.66 -33.41 -8.47
CA SER A 24 -31.55 -33.02 -9.57
C SER A 24 -30.77 -32.26 -10.64
N GLU A 25 -30.81 -32.76 -11.86
CA GLU A 25 -30.40 -32.10 -13.10
C GLU A 25 -31.11 -30.75 -13.30
N PRO A 26 -30.46 -29.73 -13.88
CA PRO A 26 -31.15 -28.58 -14.44
C PRO A 26 -31.43 -28.78 -15.94
N GLY A 27 -32.71 -28.94 -16.27
CA GLY A 27 -33.23 -28.79 -17.63
C GLY A 27 -33.27 -27.32 -18.09
N PRO A 28 -33.32 -27.06 -19.41
CA PRO A 28 -33.16 -25.73 -19.99
C PRO A 28 -34.48 -24.95 -19.98
N SER A 29 -34.49 -23.78 -19.33
CA SER A 29 -35.62 -22.84 -19.43
C SER A 29 -35.34 -21.75 -20.46
N SER A 30 -36.05 -21.88 -21.58
CA SER A 30 -36.29 -20.84 -22.56
C SER A 30 -37.07 -19.68 -21.92
N GLY A 31 -36.47 -18.50 -21.86
CA GLY A 31 -37.09 -17.29 -21.32
C GLY A 31 -36.72 -16.06 -22.14
N SER A 32 -37.33 -15.95 -23.31
CA SER A 32 -37.36 -14.75 -24.14
C SER A 32 -37.91 -13.56 -23.34
N SER A 33 -37.11 -12.52 -23.12
CA SER A 33 -37.60 -11.19 -22.75
C SER A 33 -36.82 -10.11 -23.49
N ASP A 34 -37.42 -9.67 -24.59
CA ASP A 34 -37.12 -8.44 -25.32
C ASP A 34 -37.16 -7.23 -24.37
N ARG A 35 -35.99 -6.72 -23.98
CA ARG A 35 -35.86 -5.35 -23.46
C ARG A 35 -35.30 -4.46 -24.55
N LYS A 36 -36.22 -3.75 -25.20
CA LYS A 36 -35.99 -2.55 -26.01
C LYS A 36 -35.05 -1.59 -25.27
N ARG A 37 -33.79 -1.51 -25.69
CA ARG A 37 -32.88 -0.39 -25.39
C ARG A 37 -33.28 0.79 -26.28
N SER A 38 -33.95 1.78 -25.70
CA SER A 38 -34.08 3.11 -26.27
C SER A 38 -32.74 3.83 -26.19
N HIS A 39 -32.18 4.17 -27.35
CA HIS A 39 -31.04 5.09 -27.46
C HIS A 39 -31.54 6.53 -27.19
N PRO A 40 -30.91 7.30 -26.28
CA PRO A 40 -31.09 8.73 -26.27
C PRO A 40 -30.29 9.35 -27.43
N VAL A 41 -31.03 9.98 -28.34
CA VAL A 41 -30.53 10.81 -29.44
C VAL A 41 -29.68 11.94 -28.86
N LYS A 42 -28.38 11.95 -29.17
CA LYS A 42 -27.49 13.08 -28.90
C LYS A 42 -27.92 14.27 -29.76
N GLN A 43 -28.28 15.38 -29.11
CA GLN A 43 -28.48 16.68 -29.74
C GLN A 43 -27.17 17.16 -30.40
N PRO A 44 -27.26 17.83 -31.57
CA PRO A 44 -26.08 18.38 -32.22
C PRO A 44 -25.55 19.60 -31.45
N SER A 45 -24.26 19.50 -31.12
CA SER A 45 -23.41 20.55 -30.57
C SER A 45 -23.53 21.85 -31.36
N GLN A 46 -23.96 22.92 -30.68
CA GLN A 46 -23.88 24.28 -31.19
C GLN A 46 -22.41 24.66 -31.42
N ARG A 47 -22.02 24.80 -32.69
CA ARG A 47 -20.76 25.42 -33.09
C ARG A 47 -20.82 26.92 -32.76
N LEU A 48 -20.09 27.34 -31.73
CA LEU A 48 -19.71 28.74 -31.55
C LEU A 48 -18.78 29.15 -32.70
N LYS A 49 -19.34 29.83 -33.70
CA LYS A 49 -18.57 30.56 -34.70
C LYS A 49 -18.14 31.89 -34.09
N THR A 50 -16.97 31.94 -33.47
CA THR A 50 -16.29 33.22 -33.20
C THR A 50 -15.69 33.71 -34.52
N SER A 51 -16.50 34.40 -35.31
CA SER A 51 -16.02 35.21 -36.43
C SER A 51 -15.32 36.42 -35.81
N ILE A 52 -13.99 36.46 -35.87
CA ILE A 52 -13.21 37.63 -35.49
C ILE A 52 -13.45 38.67 -36.59
N GLN A 53 -14.38 39.59 -36.36
CA GLN A 53 -14.52 40.79 -37.18
C GLN A 53 -13.33 41.71 -36.88
N PHE A 54 -12.41 41.83 -37.83
CA PHE A 54 -11.36 42.83 -37.78
C PHE A 54 -11.96 44.18 -38.14
N ASP A 55 -12.07 45.05 -37.15
CA ASP A 55 -12.52 46.42 -37.32
C ASP A 55 -11.33 47.27 -37.84
N ILE A 56 -11.27 47.47 -39.16
CA ILE A 56 -10.16 48.10 -39.90
C ILE A 56 -10.03 49.61 -39.57
N ALA A 57 -11.00 50.20 -38.87
CA ALA A 57 -11.00 51.62 -38.54
C ALA A 57 -10.04 52.01 -37.39
N ASN A 58 -9.56 51.06 -36.60
CA ASN A 58 -8.75 51.36 -35.42
C ASN A 58 -7.25 51.41 -35.76
N LYS A 59 -6.76 52.59 -36.17
CA LYS A 59 -5.36 52.79 -36.60
C LYS A 59 -4.31 52.39 -35.55
N THR A 60 -4.67 52.35 -34.26
CA THR A 60 -3.79 51.93 -33.16
C THR A 60 -3.54 50.43 -33.10
N SER A 61 -4.53 49.59 -33.47
CA SER A 61 -4.33 48.13 -33.47
C SER A 61 -3.44 47.68 -34.63
N LEU A 62 -3.46 48.40 -35.76
CA LEU A 62 -2.55 48.16 -36.88
C LEU A 62 -1.10 48.59 -36.57
N SER A 63 -0.89 49.65 -35.79
CA SER A 63 0.46 50.05 -35.35
C SER A 63 1.06 49.09 -34.31
N GLU A 64 0.24 48.49 -33.44
CA GLU A 64 0.72 47.43 -32.53
C GLU A 64 1.06 46.14 -33.29
N LEU A 65 0.31 45.83 -34.35
CA LEU A 65 0.55 44.66 -35.18
C LEU A 65 1.82 44.81 -36.02
N SER A 66 2.12 46.02 -36.53
CA SER A 66 3.39 46.28 -37.25
C SER A 66 4.62 46.21 -36.33
N HIS A 67 4.48 46.57 -35.05
CA HIS A 67 5.53 46.38 -34.04
C HIS A 67 5.83 44.91 -33.73
N ARG A 68 4.92 43.96 -34.03
CA ARG A 68 5.19 42.52 -33.90
C ARG A 68 5.97 41.93 -35.07
N PHE A 69 6.03 42.62 -36.20
CA PHE A 69 6.76 42.20 -37.40
C PHE A 69 8.04 42.99 -37.63
N THR A 70 8.44 43.86 -36.70
CA THR A 70 9.78 44.45 -36.75
C THR A 70 10.78 43.31 -36.53
N PRO A 71 11.73 43.08 -37.47
CA PRO A 71 12.70 42.01 -37.31
C PRO A 71 13.47 42.26 -36.02
N VAL A 72 13.26 41.38 -35.03
CA VAL A 72 14.06 41.36 -33.82
C VAL A 72 15.49 41.16 -34.29
N ASN A 73 16.37 42.12 -34.00
CA ASN A 73 17.80 41.98 -34.26
C ASN A 73 18.22 40.59 -33.76
N PRO A 74 18.84 39.75 -34.61
CA PRO A 74 19.28 38.44 -34.15
C PRO A 74 20.09 38.66 -32.87
N PRO A 75 19.78 37.93 -31.79
CA PRO A 75 20.53 38.07 -30.55
C PRO A 75 22.02 37.96 -30.89
N PRO A 76 22.89 38.79 -30.27
CA PRO A 76 24.31 38.75 -30.52
C PRO A 76 24.75 37.29 -30.45
N GLU A 77 25.38 36.83 -31.54
CA GLU A 77 25.75 35.45 -31.75
C GLU A 77 26.40 34.91 -30.47
N ALA A 78 25.75 33.92 -29.85
CA ALA A 78 26.22 33.40 -28.58
C ALA A 78 27.70 33.00 -28.76
N PRO A 79 28.61 33.40 -27.85
CA PRO A 79 30.02 33.14 -28.03
C PRO A 79 30.22 31.65 -28.26
N ALA A 80 30.88 31.31 -29.38
CA ALA A 80 31.11 29.93 -29.78
C ALA A 80 31.64 29.13 -28.57
N PRO A 81 31.06 27.96 -28.27
CA PRO A 81 31.42 27.20 -27.08
C PRO A 81 32.93 26.95 -27.12
N LYS A 82 33.63 27.35 -26.05
CA LYS A 82 35.08 27.16 -25.94
C LYS A 82 35.40 25.69 -26.21
N SER A 83 36.22 25.44 -27.22
CA SER A 83 36.73 24.11 -27.55
C SER A 83 37.44 23.53 -26.32
N LYS A 84 36.81 22.57 -25.63
CA LYS A 84 37.42 21.84 -24.51
C LYS A 84 38.50 20.92 -25.06
N SER A 85 39.76 21.24 -24.79
CA SER A 85 40.92 20.57 -25.40
C SER A 85 41.28 19.26 -24.69
N THR A 86 40.87 19.08 -23.44
CA THR A 86 41.32 17.95 -22.61
C THR A 86 40.29 16.84 -22.50
N TYR A 87 40.73 15.58 -22.59
CA TYR A 87 39.88 14.38 -22.50
C TYR A 87 39.04 14.35 -21.20
N PHE A 88 39.63 14.76 -20.08
CA PHE A 88 38.93 14.82 -18.79
C PHE A 88 37.86 15.92 -18.73
N GLU A 89 38.06 17.07 -19.39
CA GLU A 89 37.02 18.11 -19.51
C GLU A 89 35.86 17.68 -20.43
N LYS A 90 36.13 16.74 -21.35
CA LYS A 90 35.10 16.06 -22.14
C LYS A 90 34.37 14.98 -21.34
N LEU A 91 34.98 14.44 -20.29
CA LEU A 91 34.38 13.45 -19.38
C LEU A 91 33.70 14.08 -18.16
N ASP A 92 33.88 15.38 -17.92
CA ASP A 92 33.25 16.06 -16.79
C ASP A 92 31.73 16.12 -16.96
N VAL A 93 31.06 15.15 -16.31
CA VAL A 93 29.61 14.95 -16.32
C VAL A 93 28.90 16.19 -15.78
N ALA A 94 29.53 16.93 -14.85
CA ALA A 94 28.92 18.11 -14.24
C ALA A 94 28.66 19.23 -15.27
N VAL A 95 29.48 19.31 -16.33
CA VAL A 95 29.38 20.36 -17.37
C VAL A 95 28.65 19.87 -18.62
N ARG A 96 28.37 18.55 -18.74
CA ARG A 96 27.57 17.95 -19.82
C ARG A 96 26.12 17.68 -19.43
N MET A 97 25.72 18.14 -18.26
CA MET A 97 24.32 18.26 -17.89
C MET A 97 23.70 19.40 -18.69
N GLU A 98 23.49 19.20 -19.99
CA GLU A 98 22.50 19.97 -20.72
C GLU A 98 21.18 19.87 -19.94
N LEU A 99 20.43 20.97 -19.87
CA LEU A 99 19.11 20.99 -19.27
C LEU A 99 18.28 19.91 -19.96
N ASP A 100 18.09 18.80 -19.27
CA ASP A 100 17.38 17.61 -19.73
C ASP A 100 15.91 18.02 -19.96
N HIS A 101 15.59 18.47 -21.18
CA HIS A 101 14.23 18.74 -21.63
C HIS A 101 13.50 17.45 -22.06
N GLY A 102 13.96 16.28 -21.61
CA GLY A 102 13.38 14.99 -21.92
C GLY A 102 12.19 14.64 -21.03
N THR A 103 11.42 13.64 -21.45
CA THR A 103 10.32 13.08 -20.65
C THR A 103 10.90 12.38 -19.41
N GLN A 104 10.35 12.68 -18.24
CA GLN A 104 10.69 11.97 -17.01
C GLN A 104 10.22 10.51 -17.12
N HIS A 105 11.11 9.59 -16.79
CA HIS A 105 10.82 8.16 -16.71
C HIS A 105 10.68 7.76 -15.24
N ILE A 106 9.52 7.24 -14.88
CA ILE A 106 9.25 6.72 -13.53
C ILE A 106 9.51 5.21 -13.55
N ILE A 107 10.32 4.75 -12.60
CA ILE A 107 10.57 3.34 -12.34
C ILE A 107 9.92 3.02 -11.00
N ASP A 108 8.88 2.19 -11.03
CA ASP A 108 8.23 1.69 -9.84
C ASP A 108 9.11 0.64 -9.15
N VAL A 109 9.43 0.88 -7.89
CA VAL A 109 10.27 -0.01 -7.08
C VAL A 109 9.38 -0.72 -6.06
N GLN A 110 9.21 -2.03 -6.24
CA GLN A 110 8.48 -2.87 -5.31
C GLN A 110 9.33 -3.08 -4.04
N PRO A 111 8.86 -2.64 -2.86
CA PRO A 111 9.63 -2.76 -1.63
C PRO A 111 9.56 -4.18 -1.05
N ASP A 112 10.62 -4.58 -0.34
CA ASP A 112 10.66 -5.82 0.44
C ASP A 112 10.51 -5.51 1.92
N PHE A 113 9.37 -5.88 2.50
CA PHE A 113 9.04 -5.55 3.89
C PHE A 113 9.51 -6.55 4.91
N ARG A 114 10.15 -7.65 4.50
CA ARG A 114 10.66 -8.64 5.46
C ARG A 114 11.62 -8.01 6.47
N PHE A 115 12.50 -7.12 6.02
CA PHE A 115 13.49 -6.47 6.89
C PHE A 115 12.88 -5.35 7.75
N PRO A 116 12.12 -4.37 7.22
CA PRO A 116 11.39 -3.40 8.04
C PRO A 116 10.49 -4.08 9.09
N PHE A 117 9.72 -5.09 8.69
CA PHE A 117 8.85 -5.80 9.60
C PHE A 117 9.59 -6.44 10.76
N GLN A 118 10.75 -7.05 10.48
CA GLN A 118 11.57 -7.63 11.52
C GLN A 118 12.19 -6.58 12.45
N TYR A 119 12.54 -5.42 11.91
CA TYR A 119 12.99 -4.29 12.70
C TYR A 119 11.88 -3.81 13.66
N PHE A 120 10.64 -3.68 13.19
CA PHE A 120 9.48 -3.34 14.03
C PHE A 120 9.31 -4.36 15.17
N MET A 121 9.37 -5.66 14.85
CA MET A 121 9.29 -6.70 15.87
C MET A 121 10.40 -6.59 16.92
N TYR A 122 11.61 -6.20 16.52
CA TYR A 122 12.74 -6.05 17.43
C TYR A 122 12.53 -4.84 18.36
N ASN A 123 12.26 -3.66 17.80
CA ASN A 123 12.14 -2.42 18.57
C ASN A 123 10.93 -2.41 19.50
N VAL A 124 9.78 -2.93 19.04
CA VAL A 124 8.56 -2.93 19.87
C VAL A 124 8.71 -3.76 21.14
N THR A 125 9.62 -4.75 21.16
CA THR A 125 9.89 -5.50 22.40
C THR A 125 10.62 -4.72 23.47
N GLU A 126 11.21 -3.56 23.14
CA GLU A 126 11.91 -2.70 24.09
C GLU A 126 10.97 -1.70 24.79
N HIS A 127 9.75 -1.50 24.28
CA HIS A 127 8.78 -0.58 24.90
C HIS A 127 8.12 -1.17 26.15
N ASP A 128 7.97 -0.34 27.19
CA ASP A 128 7.18 -0.70 28.37
C ASP A 128 5.68 -0.58 28.07
N LEU A 129 5.01 -1.72 28.00
CA LEU A 129 3.60 -1.82 27.63
C LEU A 129 2.65 -1.81 28.85
N THR A 130 3.13 -1.40 30.02
CA THR A 130 2.32 -1.43 31.27
C THR A 130 1.38 -0.23 31.44
N VAL A 131 1.03 0.46 30.35
CA VAL A 131 0.23 1.68 30.37
C VAL A 131 -1.27 1.35 30.35
N LYS A 132 -2.00 1.74 31.40
CA LYS A 132 -3.43 1.42 31.56
C LYS A 132 -4.38 2.32 30.75
N SER A 133 -3.91 3.46 30.23
CA SER A 133 -4.75 4.45 29.52
C SER A 133 -5.07 4.05 28.08
N HIS A 134 -4.28 3.16 27.48
CA HIS A 134 -4.40 2.80 26.07
C HIS A 134 -4.85 1.36 25.90
N PRO A 135 -6.16 1.12 25.76
CA PRO A 135 -6.69 -0.24 25.69
C PRO A 135 -6.12 -1.00 24.51
N PHE A 136 -5.87 -0.36 23.36
CA PHE A 136 -5.40 -1.02 22.15
C PHE A 136 -3.88 -1.17 22.07
N VAL A 137 -3.11 -0.70 23.06
CA VAL A 137 -1.66 -0.85 23.04
C VAL A 137 -1.28 -2.28 23.42
N SER A 138 -0.68 -2.96 22.45
CA SER A 138 -0.05 -4.27 22.63
C SER A 138 1.13 -4.38 21.68
N THR A 139 2.06 -5.30 21.96
CA THR A 139 3.20 -5.57 21.07
C THR A 139 2.75 -5.78 19.62
N PHE A 140 1.69 -6.56 19.43
CA PHE A 140 1.15 -6.87 18.11
C PHE A 140 0.52 -5.65 17.42
N ASN A 141 -0.22 -4.84 18.17
CA ASN A 141 -0.86 -3.64 17.62
C ASN A 141 0.15 -2.54 17.30
N LEU A 142 1.23 -2.42 18.07
CA LEU A 142 2.34 -1.50 17.77
C LEU A 142 3.07 -1.90 16.49
N ILE A 143 3.41 -3.19 16.31
CA ILE A 143 4.00 -3.69 15.06
C ILE A 143 3.04 -3.47 13.88
N ALA A 144 1.74 -3.74 14.07
CA ALA A 144 0.73 -3.51 13.04
C ALA A 144 0.63 -2.02 12.68
N TYR A 145 0.68 -1.14 13.67
CA TYR A 145 0.65 0.31 13.49
C TYR A 145 1.85 0.81 12.68
N GLU A 146 3.07 0.42 13.05
CA GLU A 146 4.30 0.78 12.29
C GLU A 146 4.24 0.28 10.84
N GLN A 147 3.74 -0.94 10.62
CA GLN A 147 3.54 -1.48 9.29
C GLN A 147 2.48 -0.68 8.51
N ILE A 148 1.37 -0.27 9.13
CA ILE A 148 0.37 0.59 8.50
C ILE A 148 0.98 1.93 8.12
N LEU A 149 1.78 2.55 8.98
CA LEU A 149 2.44 3.82 8.70
C LEU A 149 3.42 3.72 7.53
N LEU A 150 4.22 2.64 7.45
CA LEU A 150 5.10 2.39 6.31
C LEU A 150 4.30 2.23 5.01
N ASN A 151 3.23 1.43 5.04
CA ASN A 151 2.36 1.22 3.87
C ASN A 151 1.66 2.53 3.44
N ALA A 152 1.22 3.33 4.41
CA ALA A 152 0.59 4.63 4.18
C ALA A 152 1.58 5.62 3.58
N TYR A 153 2.82 5.65 4.07
CA TYR A 153 3.87 6.47 3.51
C TYR A 153 4.09 6.15 2.01
N ILE A 154 4.15 4.87 1.65
CA ILE A 154 4.32 4.43 0.26
C ILE A 154 3.12 4.82 -0.60
N LEU A 155 1.88 4.65 -0.10
CA LEU A 155 0.68 5.14 -0.77
C LEU A 155 0.77 6.64 -1.04
N ILE A 156 1.13 7.43 -0.02
CA ILE A 156 1.20 8.88 -0.16
C ILE A 156 2.31 9.28 -1.15
N ARG A 157 3.45 8.58 -1.14
CA ARG A 157 4.50 8.79 -2.15
C ARG A 157 4.02 8.47 -3.55
N ASP A 158 3.28 7.39 -3.75
CA ASP A 158 2.64 7.06 -5.02
C ASP A 158 1.69 8.18 -5.51
N LEU A 159 0.87 8.70 -4.59
CA LEU A 159 -0.13 9.74 -4.88
C LEU A 159 0.47 11.10 -5.28
N HIS A 160 1.65 11.44 -4.76
CA HIS A 160 2.20 12.81 -4.83
C HIS A 160 3.55 12.94 -5.52
N SER A 161 4.31 11.85 -5.71
CA SER A 161 5.69 11.95 -6.23
C SER A 161 5.77 11.83 -7.76
N ARG A 162 4.62 11.64 -8.42
CA ARG A 162 4.51 11.45 -9.87
C ARG A 162 3.30 12.14 -10.46
N GLU A 163 3.40 12.50 -11.73
CA GLU A 163 2.31 13.10 -12.50
C GLU A 163 1.17 12.09 -12.74
N ILE A 164 1.52 10.88 -13.18
CA ILE A 164 0.58 9.78 -13.41
C ILE A 164 0.59 8.85 -12.21
N VAL A 165 -0.44 8.96 -11.36
CA VAL A 165 -0.65 8.10 -10.19
C VAL A 165 -0.85 6.64 -10.62
N SER A 166 -0.40 5.66 -9.83
CA SER A 166 -0.69 4.25 -10.13
C SER A 166 -2.19 3.95 -10.11
N GLN A 167 -2.58 2.91 -10.83
CA GLN A 167 -3.96 2.44 -10.86
C GLN A 167 -4.51 2.11 -9.45
N HIS A 168 -3.69 1.51 -8.59
CA HIS A 168 -4.08 1.16 -7.22
C HIS A 168 -4.23 2.40 -6.33
N ALA A 169 -3.25 3.30 -6.35
CA ALA A 169 -3.28 4.51 -5.54
C ALA A 169 -4.38 5.49 -6.01
N ALA A 170 -4.67 5.56 -7.31
CA ALA A 170 -5.68 6.47 -7.87
C ALA A 170 -7.08 6.29 -7.23
N LYS A 171 -7.41 5.09 -6.75
CA LYS A 171 -8.66 4.83 -6.04
C LYS A 171 -8.80 5.65 -4.76
N TYR A 172 -7.71 6.00 -4.10
CA TYR A 172 -7.74 6.81 -2.87
C TYR A 172 -8.08 8.27 -3.15
N LYS A 173 -7.77 8.81 -4.34
CA LYS A 173 -8.15 10.18 -4.74
C LYS A 173 -9.63 10.31 -5.09
N ASN A 174 -10.24 9.24 -5.58
CA ASN A 174 -11.57 9.29 -6.19
C ASN A 174 -12.72 8.95 -5.23
N THR A 175 -12.41 8.49 -4.01
CA THR A 175 -13.43 8.03 -3.05
C THR A 175 -13.32 8.81 -1.74
N ALA A 176 -14.41 9.46 -1.32
CA ALA A 176 -14.44 10.33 -0.13
C ALA A 176 -14.00 9.58 1.15
N SER A 177 -14.52 8.37 1.40
CA SER A 177 -14.15 7.57 2.58
C SER A 177 -12.66 7.22 2.63
N LYS A 178 -12.05 6.98 1.47
CA LYS A 178 -10.60 6.73 1.36
C LYS A 178 -9.78 7.99 1.59
N MET A 179 -10.26 9.15 1.16
CA MET A 179 -9.63 10.45 1.44
C MET A 179 -9.70 10.79 2.93
N ASP A 180 -10.82 10.53 3.58
CA ASP A 180 -10.97 10.73 5.03
C ASP A 180 -10.03 9.80 5.81
N PHE A 181 -9.95 8.53 5.41
CA PHE A 181 -9.00 7.57 5.96
C PHE A 181 -7.54 8.01 5.75
N LEU A 182 -7.20 8.50 4.55
CA LEU A 182 -5.87 9.04 4.24
C LEU A 182 -5.54 10.25 5.13
N THR A 183 -6.49 11.16 5.34
CA THR A 183 -6.34 12.32 6.23
C THR A 183 -6.04 11.86 7.66
N LYS A 184 -6.69 10.79 8.13
CA LYS A 184 -6.37 10.22 9.44
C LYS A 184 -4.94 9.67 9.49
N LEU A 185 -4.48 9.00 8.44
CA LEU A 185 -3.11 8.50 8.35
C LEU A 185 -2.08 9.63 8.41
N PHE A 186 -2.35 10.76 7.73
CA PHE A 186 -1.49 11.95 7.80
C PHE A 186 -1.33 12.49 9.24
N ASP A 187 -2.37 12.37 10.06
CA ASP A 187 -2.41 12.86 11.43
C ASP A 187 -1.80 11.91 12.47
N CYS A 188 -1.40 10.72 12.07
CA CYS A 188 -0.79 9.74 12.95
C CYS A 188 0.64 10.12 13.34
N TYR A 189 1.00 9.97 14.62
CA TYR A 189 2.35 10.23 15.12
C TYR A 189 3.30 9.11 14.69
N VAL A 190 4.46 9.50 14.18
CA VAL A 190 5.48 8.57 13.70
C VAL A 190 6.47 8.28 14.83
N PRO A 191 6.68 7.01 15.20
CA PRO A 191 7.74 6.62 16.12
C PRO A 191 9.11 7.09 15.64
N ALA A 192 9.96 7.58 16.53
CA ALA A 192 11.24 8.19 16.16
C ALA A 192 12.18 7.22 15.43
N ASP A 193 12.08 5.93 15.76
CA ASP A 193 12.82 4.83 15.16
C ASP A 193 12.29 4.40 13.78
N LEU A 194 11.05 4.75 13.44
CA LEU A 194 10.45 4.52 12.13
C LEU A 194 10.87 5.60 11.10
N GLU A 195 11.17 6.82 11.55
CA GLU A 195 11.54 7.93 10.66
C GLU A 195 12.72 7.61 9.69
N PRO A 196 13.84 7.00 10.13
CA PRO A 196 14.94 6.66 9.24
C PRO A 196 14.52 5.67 8.14
N ILE A 197 13.63 4.74 8.47
CA ILE A 197 13.10 3.75 7.51
C ILE A 197 12.23 4.46 6.48
N LEU A 198 11.30 5.33 6.91
CA LEU A 198 10.47 6.11 5.99
C LEU A 198 11.32 6.96 5.04
N SER A 199 12.38 7.59 5.54
CA SER A 199 13.31 8.38 4.71
C SER A 199 14.06 7.50 3.71
N ALA A 200 14.37 6.25 4.04
CA ALA A 200 15.02 5.33 3.10
C ALA A 200 14.10 4.92 1.94
N PHE A 201 12.78 4.97 2.15
CA PHE A 201 11.76 4.80 1.11
C PHE A 201 11.33 6.12 0.47
N ALA A 202 12.11 7.20 0.58
CA ALA A 202 11.83 8.40 -0.20
C ALA A 202 12.07 8.14 -1.70
N PRO A 203 11.27 8.72 -2.61
CA PRO A 203 11.57 8.70 -4.04
C PRO A 203 12.95 9.31 -4.29
N THR A 204 13.71 8.69 -5.20
CA THR A 204 15.09 9.11 -5.49
C THR A 204 15.32 9.19 -6.98
N TYR A 205 16.06 10.21 -7.40
CA TYR A 205 16.51 10.33 -8.79
C TYR A 205 17.81 9.56 -8.98
N ASP A 206 17.97 8.96 -10.16
CA ASP A 206 19.25 8.38 -10.54
C ASP A 206 20.33 9.48 -10.61
N PRO A 207 21.45 9.36 -9.87
CA PRO A 207 22.50 10.38 -9.88
C PRO A 207 23.16 10.54 -11.26
N GLN A 208 23.13 9.50 -12.10
CA GLN A 208 23.66 9.51 -13.45
C GLN A 208 22.61 9.89 -14.50
N ARG A 209 21.32 9.68 -14.21
CA ARG A 209 20.20 9.90 -15.13
C ARG A 209 19.09 10.70 -14.45
N ARG A 210 19.21 12.03 -14.41
CA ARG A 210 18.28 12.90 -13.66
C ARG A 210 16.82 12.83 -14.11
N LEU A 211 16.54 12.31 -15.31
CA LEU A 211 15.16 12.06 -15.76
C LEU A 211 14.58 10.74 -15.27
N GLN A 212 15.36 9.87 -14.62
CA GLN A 212 14.89 8.62 -14.04
C GLN A 212 14.58 8.81 -12.57
N LEU A 213 13.31 8.67 -12.21
CA LEU A 213 12.82 8.74 -10.84
C LEU A 213 12.41 7.34 -10.37
N TYR A 214 13.05 6.85 -9.32
CA TYR A 214 12.65 5.64 -8.63
C TYR A 214 11.62 5.99 -7.57
N VAL A 215 10.40 5.45 -7.73
CA VAL A 215 9.30 5.67 -6.78
C VAL A 215 8.97 4.34 -6.12
N PRO A 216 9.12 4.23 -4.79
CA PRO A 216 8.61 3.07 -4.08
C PRO A 216 7.08 3.11 -4.15
N SER A 217 6.50 2.05 -4.71
CA SER A 217 5.06 1.96 -4.92
C SER A 217 4.64 0.50 -5.07
N PHE A 218 3.34 0.25 -5.08
CA PHE A 218 2.75 -1.05 -5.40
C PHE A 218 2.15 -1.08 -6.82
N ALA A 219 2.62 -0.24 -7.73
CA ALA A 219 2.08 -0.20 -9.09
C ALA A 219 2.30 -1.51 -9.87
N GLY A 220 3.39 -2.22 -9.58
CA GLY A 220 3.72 -3.52 -10.16
C GLY A 220 3.42 -4.70 -9.25
N PHE A 221 2.56 -4.51 -8.25
CA PHE A 221 2.23 -5.56 -7.29
C PHE A 221 1.49 -6.71 -7.96
N GLU A 222 1.95 -7.93 -7.69
CA GLU A 222 1.28 -9.14 -8.10
C GLU A 222 1.16 -10.07 -6.89
N PHE A 223 -0.08 -10.35 -6.46
CA PHE A 223 -0.34 -11.03 -5.20
C PHE A 223 0.41 -12.36 -5.06
N GLU A 224 0.50 -13.14 -6.15
CA GLU A 224 1.12 -14.46 -6.14
C GLU A 224 2.65 -14.42 -6.08
N LEU A 225 3.29 -13.41 -6.68
CA LEU A 225 4.74 -13.28 -6.72
C LEU A 225 5.30 -12.52 -5.51
N ASP A 226 4.51 -11.61 -4.96
CA ASP A 226 4.90 -10.76 -3.83
C ASP A 226 4.46 -11.29 -2.47
N LEU A 227 3.71 -12.40 -2.46
CA LEU A 227 3.33 -13.09 -1.22
C LEU A 227 4.58 -13.45 -0.40
N GLY A 228 4.61 -13.02 0.85
CA GLY A 228 5.73 -13.25 1.77
C GLY A 228 6.87 -12.23 1.68
N ARG A 229 6.92 -11.38 0.64
CA ARG A 229 7.74 -10.14 0.65
C ARG A 229 7.01 -9.01 1.32
N ILE A 230 5.69 -9.02 1.23
CA ILE A 230 4.81 -8.02 1.83
C ILE A 230 4.01 -8.67 2.95
N ILE A 231 3.90 -7.97 4.08
CA ILE A 231 3.25 -8.45 5.29
C ILE A 231 2.07 -7.51 5.59
N SER A 232 0.85 -8.05 5.53
CA SER A 232 -0.34 -7.28 5.88
C SER A 232 -0.49 -7.18 7.41
N PRO A 233 -0.79 -5.98 7.97
CA PRO A 233 -1.08 -5.82 9.38
C PRO A 233 -2.24 -6.71 9.86
N SER A 234 -3.18 -7.07 8.97
CA SER A 234 -4.29 -7.98 9.28
C SER A 234 -3.82 -9.35 9.77
N MET A 235 -2.65 -9.83 9.31
CA MET A 235 -2.05 -11.10 9.76
C MET A 235 -1.66 -11.08 11.23
N ILE A 236 -1.37 -9.90 11.75
CA ILE A 236 -0.96 -9.68 13.13
C ILE A 236 -2.20 -9.58 14.01
N CYS A 237 -3.18 -8.79 13.57
CA CYS A 237 -4.42 -8.51 14.31
C CYS A 237 -5.43 -9.69 14.31
N THR A 238 -5.36 -10.61 13.34
CA THR A 238 -6.28 -11.76 13.27
C THR A 238 -5.89 -12.89 14.24
N PRO A 239 -6.86 -13.67 14.76
CA PRO A 239 -6.61 -14.78 15.66
C PRO A 239 -5.88 -15.97 14.98
N PRO A 240 -5.18 -16.82 15.75
CA PRO A 240 -4.32 -17.90 15.26
C PRO A 240 -5.08 -19.22 15.00
N PRO A 241 -5.83 -19.31 13.90
CA PRO A 241 -5.57 -20.46 13.02
C PRO A 241 -5.01 -20.06 11.65
N CYS A 242 -5.01 -18.77 11.29
CA CYS A 242 -4.77 -18.32 9.91
C CYS A 242 -3.28 -18.05 9.55
N LYS A 243 -2.32 -18.43 10.40
CA LYS A 243 -0.93 -17.91 10.35
C LYS A 243 0.20 -18.78 9.76
N PRO A 244 0.06 -20.10 9.47
CA PRO A 244 1.27 -20.94 9.25
C PRO A 244 1.91 -20.86 7.85
N ASN A 245 1.23 -20.39 6.79
CA ASN A 245 1.78 -20.50 5.42
C ASN A 245 2.62 -19.31 4.93
N PHE A 246 2.68 -18.22 5.70
CA PHE A 246 3.21 -16.95 5.19
C PHE A 246 4.72 -16.81 5.18
N LEU A 247 5.46 -17.66 5.90
CA LEU A 247 6.92 -17.56 6.03
C LEU A 247 7.66 -18.65 5.24
N GLY A 248 7.04 -19.16 4.18
CA GLY A 248 7.59 -20.24 3.36
C GLY A 248 7.45 -21.62 4.00
N GLY A 249 6.53 -21.78 4.96
CA GLY A 249 6.04 -23.09 5.36
C GLY A 249 5.09 -23.62 4.28
N TYR A 250 5.63 -24.30 3.28
CA TYR A 250 4.78 -25.08 2.38
C TYR A 250 4.24 -26.29 3.16
N PHE A 251 2.92 -26.45 3.19
CA PHE A 251 2.36 -27.80 3.32
C PHE A 251 2.59 -28.48 1.96
N ASP A 252 3.36 -29.57 1.96
CA ASP A 252 3.31 -30.57 0.88
C ASP A 252 1.82 -30.93 0.65
N ALA A 253 1.45 -31.36 -0.56
CA ALA A 253 0.14 -31.98 -0.85
C ALA A 253 -0.25 -33.08 0.17
N ASN A 254 0.73 -33.68 0.85
CA ASN A 254 0.55 -34.64 1.95
C ASN A 254 0.45 -34.02 3.36
N GLN A 255 0.31 -32.69 3.50
CA GLN A 255 0.30 -31.95 4.77
C GLN A 255 1.50 -32.23 5.69
N ARG A 256 2.64 -32.68 5.14
CA ARG A 256 3.82 -32.93 5.95
C ARG A 256 4.48 -31.62 6.32
N PRO A 257 4.78 -31.36 7.60
CA PRO A 257 5.50 -30.18 8.01
C PRO A 257 6.94 -30.27 7.47
N HIS A 258 7.25 -29.52 6.42
CA HIS A 258 8.62 -29.19 6.06
C HIS A 258 8.88 -27.77 6.51
N SER A 259 9.34 -27.63 7.76
CA SER A 259 9.86 -26.36 8.25
C SER A 259 11.24 -26.17 7.65
N HIS A 260 11.36 -25.28 6.65
CA HIS A 260 12.64 -24.66 6.42
C HIS A 260 12.90 -23.73 7.61
N SER A 261 13.69 -24.21 8.57
CA SER A 261 14.23 -23.38 9.64
C SER A 261 15.17 -22.36 8.99
N ASN A 262 14.63 -21.18 8.69
CA ASN A 262 15.43 -20.00 8.50
C ASN A 262 15.38 -19.19 9.81
N TRP A 263 16.38 -18.37 10.03
CA TRP A 263 16.51 -17.60 11.27
C TRP A 263 15.32 -16.64 11.50
N LEU A 264 14.63 -16.20 10.44
CA LEU A 264 13.41 -15.40 10.48
C LEU A 264 12.24 -16.22 11.05
N ASN A 265 12.07 -17.46 10.60
CA ASN A 265 11.11 -18.43 11.13
C ASN A 265 11.34 -18.66 12.60
N SER A 266 12.59 -18.80 13.05
CA SER A 266 12.87 -18.94 14.49
C SER A 266 12.57 -17.69 15.32
N ARG A 267 12.60 -16.48 14.75
CA ARG A 267 12.19 -15.23 15.43
C ARG A 267 10.69 -15.07 15.46
N PHE A 268 10.02 -15.33 14.34
CA PHE A 268 8.56 -15.42 14.27
C PHE A 268 8.04 -16.48 15.24
N GLU A 269 8.61 -17.69 15.25
CA GLU A 269 8.24 -18.75 16.19
C GLU A 269 8.41 -18.33 17.64
N LYS A 270 9.36 -17.46 18.00
CA LYS A 270 9.48 -16.95 19.38
C LYS A 270 8.36 -15.98 19.74
N ILE A 271 7.93 -15.13 18.81
CA ILE A 271 6.83 -14.17 19.02
C ILE A 271 5.48 -14.89 19.00
N PHE A 272 5.32 -15.85 18.10
CA PHE A 272 4.10 -16.61 17.89
C PHE A 272 4.10 -17.99 18.56
N ASN A 273 5.09 -18.29 19.42
CA ASN A 273 5.16 -19.57 20.12
C ASN A 273 3.85 -19.72 20.90
N PRO A 274 3.02 -20.74 20.67
CA PRO A 274 1.74 -20.88 21.36
C PRO A 274 1.86 -20.91 22.89
N VAL A 275 3.02 -21.26 23.45
CA VAL A 275 3.31 -21.19 24.89
C VAL A 275 3.56 -19.75 25.35
N ILE A 276 4.37 -18.98 24.62
CA ILE A 276 4.63 -17.55 24.91
C ILE A 276 3.37 -16.74 24.61
N GLY A 277 2.70 -17.02 23.49
CA GLY A 277 1.40 -16.49 23.13
C GLY A 277 0.36 -16.77 24.21
N ARG A 278 0.26 -17.99 24.77
CA ARG A 278 -0.62 -18.25 25.93
C ARG A 278 -0.24 -17.42 27.16
N ALA A 279 1.04 -17.29 27.48
CA ALA A 279 1.49 -16.48 28.62
C ALA A 279 1.23 -14.97 28.41
N LEU A 280 1.41 -14.47 27.19
CA LEU A 280 1.10 -13.10 26.81
C LEU A 280 -0.43 -12.87 26.75
N LEU A 281 -1.21 -13.86 26.33
CA LEU A 281 -2.68 -13.86 26.31
C LEU A 281 -3.32 -13.98 27.69
N GLN A 282 -2.60 -14.55 28.67
CA GLN A 282 -3.01 -14.52 30.07
C GLN A 282 -2.84 -13.14 30.70
N ARG A 283 -2.06 -12.24 30.09
CA ARG A 283 -2.06 -10.84 30.50
C ARG A 283 -3.37 -10.20 29.98
N PRO A 284 -4.20 -9.62 30.85
CA PRO A 284 -5.44 -8.94 30.46
C PRO A 284 -5.21 -7.70 29.57
N THR A 285 -3.97 -7.38 29.21
CA THR A 285 -3.55 -6.22 28.41
C THR A 285 -3.43 -6.47 26.91
N LEU A 286 -3.66 -7.70 26.41
CA LEU A 286 -3.72 -7.93 24.95
C LEU A 286 -5.11 -7.58 24.41
N ALA A 287 -5.37 -6.31 24.14
CA ALA A 287 -6.54 -5.94 23.33
C ALA A 287 -6.39 -6.46 21.91
N LYS A 288 -7.26 -7.39 21.56
CA LYS A 288 -7.35 -7.92 20.21
C LYS A 288 -8.26 -7.03 19.39
N VAL A 289 -7.69 -6.34 18.40
CA VAL A 289 -8.49 -5.70 17.35
C VAL A 289 -8.94 -6.80 16.39
N ARG A 290 -10.23 -7.13 16.44
CA ARG A 290 -10.81 -8.15 15.56
C ARG A 290 -11.18 -7.53 14.22
N LEU A 291 -10.26 -7.60 13.27
CA LEU A 291 -10.51 -7.25 11.87
C LEU A 291 -11.17 -8.44 11.16
N THR A 292 -12.16 -8.12 10.32
CA THR A 292 -12.76 -9.05 9.37
C THR A 292 -11.78 -9.24 8.22
N PRO A 293 -11.41 -10.48 7.84
CA PRO A 293 -10.58 -10.70 6.66
C PRO A 293 -11.28 -10.13 5.42
N ASN A 294 -10.53 -9.43 4.57
CA ASN A 294 -11.05 -9.03 3.26
C ASN A 294 -11.14 -10.27 2.37
N GLU A 295 -12.32 -10.55 1.83
CA GLU A 295 -12.54 -11.61 0.87
C GLU A 295 -12.35 -11.06 -0.54
N TYR A 296 -11.56 -11.76 -1.37
CA TYR A 296 -11.31 -11.42 -2.75
C TYR A 296 -11.67 -12.61 -3.62
N ASP A 297 -12.47 -12.39 -4.67
CA ASP A 297 -12.89 -13.46 -5.59
C ASP A 297 -11.70 -14.02 -6.38
N PHE A 298 -10.74 -13.17 -6.72
CA PHE A 298 -9.55 -13.50 -7.52
C PHE A 298 -8.32 -12.72 -7.02
N THR A 299 -7.15 -13.35 -7.11
CA THR A 299 -5.85 -12.76 -6.72
C THR A 299 -5.52 -11.51 -7.54
N GLU A 300 -5.92 -11.47 -8.81
CA GLU A 300 -5.73 -10.33 -9.73
C GLU A 300 -6.52 -9.06 -9.31
N ASN A 301 -7.59 -9.22 -8.54
CA ASN A 301 -8.45 -8.11 -8.12
C ASN A 301 -8.03 -7.51 -6.77
N VAL A 302 -6.99 -8.06 -6.13
CA VAL A 302 -6.51 -7.58 -4.84
C VAL A 302 -5.88 -6.21 -5.03
N ASP A 303 -6.47 -5.19 -4.39
CA ASP A 303 -5.81 -3.90 -4.28
C ASP A 303 -4.76 -3.96 -3.15
N PRO A 304 -3.46 -3.78 -3.46
CA PRO A 304 -2.40 -3.89 -2.46
C PRO A 304 -2.59 -2.86 -1.35
N TYR A 305 -3.01 -1.63 -1.66
CA TYR A 305 -3.17 -0.62 -0.62
C TYR A 305 -4.34 -0.94 0.31
N GLU A 306 -5.46 -1.46 -0.23
CA GLU A 306 -6.56 -1.93 0.63
C GLU A 306 -6.13 -3.10 1.51
N PHE A 307 -5.44 -4.09 0.94
CA PHE A 307 -4.94 -5.25 1.67
C PHE A 307 -3.91 -4.89 2.76
N LEU A 308 -3.02 -3.95 2.48
CA LEU A 308 -1.89 -3.59 3.34
C LEU A 308 -2.20 -2.49 4.36
N LEU A 309 -3.21 -1.67 4.10
CA LEU A 309 -3.75 -0.73 5.08
C LEU A 309 -4.92 -1.34 5.86
N CYS A 310 -5.27 -2.60 5.56
CA CYS A 310 -6.44 -3.29 6.07
C CYS A 310 -7.76 -2.55 5.80
N TYR A 311 -7.78 -1.67 4.79
CA TYR A 311 -8.95 -0.86 4.47
C TYR A 311 -10.07 -1.76 3.95
N SER A 312 -11.21 -1.72 4.63
CA SER A 312 -12.52 -2.16 4.15
C SER A 312 -13.58 -1.43 4.96
N GLU A 313 -14.80 -1.35 4.42
CA GLU A 313 -15.90 -0.67 5.11
C GLU A 313 -16.20 -1.30 6.47
N ASP A 314 -16.11 -2.64 6.57
CA ASP A 314 -16.32 -3.40 7.81
C ASP A 314 -15.22 -3.20 8.87
N ASN A 315 -14.01 -2.83 8.44
CA ASN A 315 -12.85 -2.66 9.32
C ASN A 315 -12.54 -1.20 9.66
N LEU A 316 -13.12 -0.25 8.92
CA LEU A 316 -12.73 1.15 8.96
C LEU A 316 -12.80 1.72 10.39
N GLU A 317 -13.93 1.56 11.07
CA GLU A 317 -14.12 2.05 12.44
C GLU A 317 -13.05 1.52 13.40
N LYS A 318 -12.82 0.20 13.40
CA LYS A 318 -11.86 -0.46 14.29
C LYS A 318 -10.41 -0.05 14.00
N ILE A 319 -10.07 0.13 12.73
CA ILE A 319 -8.73 0.58 12.34
C ILE A 319 -8.53 2.03 12.76
N LEU A 320 -9.54 2.89 12.60
CA LEU A 320 -9.46 4.28 13.04
C LEU A 320 -9.30 4.39 14.57
N GLU A 321 -10.00 3.55 15.34
CA GLU A 321 -9.82 3.46 16.79
C GLU A 321 -8.39 3.03 17.15
N LEU A 322 -7.90 1.95 16.53
CA LEU A 322 -6.53 1.45 16.71
C LEU A 322 -5.49 2.53 16.39
N LEU A 323 -5.61 3.16 15.22
CA LEU A 323 -4.71 4.22 14.79
C LEU A 323 -4.75 5.40 15.75
N THR A 324 -5.93 5.77 16.26
CA THR A 324 -6.06 6.91 17.19
C THR A 324 -5.40 6.61 18.53
N ASP A 325 -5.69 5.45 19.12
CA ASP A 325 -5.18 5.08 20.44
C ASP A 325 -3.68 4.80 20.44
N VAL A 326 -3.17 4.11 19.43
CA VAL A 326 -1.72 3.85 19.32
C VAL A 326 -0.96 5.14 18.97
N SER A 327 -1.53 6.00 18.13
CA SER A 327 -0.94 7.31 17.82
C SER A 327 -0.86 8.21 19.06
N SER A 328 -1.90 8.25 19.90
CA SER A 328 -1.85 9.01 21.16
C SER A 328 -0.85 8.41 22.15
N PHE A 329 -0.75 7.08 22.22
CA PHE A 329 0.30 6.41 23.01
C PHE A 329 1.71 6.86 22.58
N PHE A 330 2.02 6.84 21.28
CA PHE A 330 3.34 7.29 20.82
C PHE A 330 3.61 8.76 21.13
N LYS A 331 2.58 9.62 21.05
CA LYS A 331 2.69 11.02 21.43
C LYS A 331 2.98 11.20 22.93
N GLU A 332 2.24 10.49 23.78
CA GLU A 332 2.24 10.69 25.23
C GLU A 332 3.43 9.99 25.90
N GLU A 333 3.65 8.72 25.58
CA GLU A 333 4.60 7.83 26.27
C GLU A 333 5.95 7.74 25.55
N ALA A 334 5.95 7.70 24.21
CA ALA A 334 7.18 7.64 23.42
C ALA A 334 7.68 9.02 22.96
N HIS A 335 6.97 10.09 23.35
CA HIS A 335 7.28 11.48 22.99
C HIS A 335 7.48 11.71 21.49
N ALA A 336 6.73 10.99 20.65
CA ALA A 336 6.74 11.19 19.21
C ALA A 336 6.24 12.60 18.87
N ILE A 337 7.08 13.36 18.16
CA ILE A 337 6.81 14.78 17.88
C ILE A 337 6.20 14.94 16.49
N LYS A 338 6.64 14.13 15.52
CA LYS A 338 6.28 14.30 14.12
C LYS A 338 5.06 13.46 13.76
N LYS A 339 4.16 14.07 13.01
CA LYS A 339 3.09 13.36 12.30
C LYS A 339 3.56 12.86 10.94
N LEU A 340 2.89 11.87 10.37
CA LEU A 340 3.25 11.29 9.07
C LEU A 340 3.31 12.36 7.97
N GLY A 341 2.36 13.31 7.95
CA GLY A 341 2.39 14.44 7.02
C GLY A 341 3.64 15.30 7.12
N GLN A 342 4.11 15.56 8.34
CA GLN A 342 5.32 16.35 8.57
C GLN A 342 6.59 15.59 8.15
N VAL A 343 6.62 14.26 8.31
CA VAL A 343 7.74 13.44 7.84
C VAL A 343 7.83 13.49 6.31
N LEU A 344 6.69 13.47 5.62
CA LEU A 344 6.62 13.53 4.15
C LEU A 344 7.17 14.85 3.59
N GLU A 345 6.79 15.98 4.19
CA GLU A 345 7.30 17.31 3.80
C GLU A 345 8.83 17.42 3.94
N ASN A 346 9.37 16.83 5.01
CA ASN A 346 10.81 16.89 5.29
C ASN A 346 11.63 15.99 4.35
N SER A 347 11.09 14.83 3.97
CA SER A 347 11.75 13.91 3.05
C SER A 347 11.60 14.32 1.57
N SER A 348 10.66 15.22 1.25
CA SER A 348 10.51 15.81 -0.09
C SER A 348 11.33 17.08 -0.29
N ARG A 349 12.61 17.14 0.12
CA ARG A 349 13.53 18.21 -0.33
C ARG A 349 13.91 18.10 -1.83
N ILE A 350 12.97 17.66 -2.64
CA ILE A 350 12.73 18.11 -4.01
C ILE A 350 11.33 18.73 -3.98
N VAL A 351 11.32 20.06 -3.89
CA VAL A 351 10.22 21.01 -4.05
C VAL A 351 8.90 20.37 -4.54
N ILE A 352 7.97 20.11 -3.63
CA ILE A 352 6.54 20.08 -3.99
C ILE A 352 6.19 21.53 -4.31
N LEU A 353 6.22 21.88 -5.60
CA LEU A 353 5.64 23.11 -6.09
C LEU A 353 4.14 23.05 -5.78
N TYR A 354 3.74 23.78 -4.75
CA TYR A 354 2.37 24.25 -4.63
C TYR A 354 2.07 25.11 -5.86
N HIS A 355 1.22 24.60 -6.76
CA HIS A 355 0.36 25.41 -7.62
C HIS A 355 -1.03 24.79 -7.67
#